data_AF-A0A4R3YPA2-F1
#
_entry.id   AF-A0A4R3YPA2-F1
#
_cell.length_a   1.000
_cell.length_b   1.000
_cell.length_c   1.000
_cell.angle_alpha   90.00
_cell.angle_beta   90.00
_cell.angle_gamma   90.00
#
_symmetry.space_group_name_H-M   'P 1'
#
loop_
_entity.id
_entity.type
_entity.pdbx_description
1 polymer ?
#
loop_
_entity_poly.entity_id
_entity_poly.type
_entity_poly.pdbx_seq_one_letter_code
_entity_poly.pdbx_strand_id
1 'polypeptide(L)'
;MSSRADRLQPVVDLAADKADEATRSLAEHQRQVAAAEAQLVELRRYRNEYATMPDGLGVAALLNRQQFLLRIDSAIVQQMGEVQRREIALTRAQNDWADARGRAKALDAVTTKYREQERKQEARREQEQADERSQHRRTPRG
;
A
#
# COMPACT_ATOMS: atom_id res chain seq x y z
N MET A 1 36.16 -9.43 0.91
CA MET A 1 35.78 -8.09 0.39
C MET A 1 34.27 -8.06 0.30
N SER A 2 33.58 -7.08 0.90
CA SER A 2 32.12 -6.97 0.79
C SER A 2 31.72 -6.70 -0.66
N SER A 3 30.79 -7.50 -1.18
CA SER A 3 30.32 -7.46 -2.56
C SER A 3 29.57 -6.15 -2.83
N ARG A 4 29.33 -5.82 -4.11
CA ARG A 4 28.56 -4.61 -4.43
C ARG A 4 27.08 -4.81 -4.08
N ALA A 5 26.61 -6.05 -4.17
CA ALA A 5 25.28 -6.44 -3.73
C ALA A 5 25.10 -6.33 -2.21
N ASP A 6 26.10 -6.75 -1.41
CA ASP A 6 26.04 -6.71 0.06
C ASP A 6 25.92 -5.27 0.58
N ARG A 7 26.57 -4.32 -0.11
CA ARG A 7 26.50 -2.89 0.23
C ARG A 7 25.15 -2.26 -0.12
N LEU A 8 24.40 -2.83 -1.05
CA LEU A 8 23.08 -2.35 -1.45
C LEU A 8 21.95 -3.00 -0.64
N GLN A 9 22.20 -4.15 -0.01
CA GLN A 9 21.20 -4.89 0.75
C GLN A 9 20.47 -4.03 1.81
N PRO A 10 21.14 -3.20 2.64
CA PRO A 10 20.44 -2.39 3.64
C PRO A 10 19.46 -1.36 3.01
N VAL A 11 19.77 -0.88 1.81
CA VAL A 11 18.91 0.07 1.09
C VAL A 11 17.70 -0.64 0.47
N VAL A 12 17.89 -1.89 0.01
CA VAL A 12 16.81 -2.76 -0.46
C VAL A 12 15.85 -3.07 0.68
N ASP A 13 16.38 -3.48 1.83
CA ASP A 13 15.59 -3.82 3.02
C ASP A 13 14.76 -2.62 3.48
N LEU A 14 15.38 -1.44 3.60
CA LEU A 14 14.68 -0.21 3.95
C LEU A 14 13.57 0.15 2.93
N ALA A 15 13.80 -0.08 1.64
CA ALA A 15 12.79 0.18 0.61
C ALA A 15 11.63 -0.83 0.68
N ALA A 16 11.91 -2.09 1.01
CA ALA A 16 10.90 -3.12 1.24
C ALA A 16 10.04 -2.77 2.47
N ASP A 17 10.66 -2.40 3.59
CA ASP A 17 9.96 -1.98 4.81
C ASP A 17 9.02 -0.79 4.55
N LYS A 18 9.50 0.21 3.79
CA LYS A 18 8.66 1.36 3.37
C LYS A 18 7.50 0.95 2.48
N ALA A 19 7.68 -0.01 1.59
CA ALA A 19 6.61 -0.51 0.74
C ALA A 19 5.56 -1.29 1.56
N ASP A 20 5.98 -2.02 2.58
CA ASP A 20 5.09 -2.73 3.49
C ASP A 20 4.32 -1.76 4.39
N GLU A 21 4.98 -0.72 4.92
CA GLU A 21 4.32 0.36 5.66
C GLU A 21 3.29 1.08 4.80
N ALA A 22 3.64 1.43 3.56
CA ALA A 22 2.71 2.06 2.63
C ALA A 22 1.53 1.15 2.29
N THR A 23 1.74 -0.17 2.22
CA THR A 23 0.66 -1.16 2.01
C THR A 23 -0.32 -1.18 3.19
N ARG A 24 0.19 -1.15 4.42
CA ARG A 24 -0.65 -1.07 5.64
C ARG A 24 -1.42 0.24 5.70
N SER A 25 -0.76 1.35 5.38
CA SER A 25 -1.39 2.68 5.32
C SER A 25 -2.51 2.73 4.28
N LEU A 26 -2.26 2.20 3.08
CA LEU A 26 -3.27 2.10 2.02
C LEU A 26 -4.50 1.30 2.48
N ALA A 27 -4.30 0.14 3.09
CA ALA A 27 -5.39 -0.68 3.62
C ALA A 27 -6.20 0.06 4.70
N GLU A 28 -5.54 0.82 5.57
CA GLU A 28 -6.21 1.64 6.57
C GLU A 28 -7.08 2.73 5.93
N HIS A 29 -6.56 3.45 4.94
CA HIS A 29 -7.36 4.45 4.22
C HIS A 29 -8.55 3.84 3.48
N GLN A 30 -8.40 2.66 2.88
CA GLN A 30 -9.51 1.93 2.25
C GLN A 30 -10.61 1.60 3.26
N ARG A 31 -10.24 1.11 4.46
CA ARG A 31 -11.20 0.83 5.53
C ARG A 31 -11.93 2.09 5.99
N GLN A 32 -11.22 3.21 6.10
CA GLN A 32 -11.81 4.48 6.51
C GLN A 32 -12.81 5.03 5.49
N VAL A 33 -12.52 4.92 4.18
CA VAL A 33 -13.47 5.27 3.12
C VAL A 33 -14.71 4.39 3.21
N ALA A 34 -14.54 3.07 3.27
CA ALA A 34 -15.66 2.13 3.37
C ALA A 34 -16.54 2.38 4.59
N ALA A 35 -15.93 2.67 5.75
CA ALA A 35 -16.68 3.01 6.97
C ALA A 35 -17.46 4.33 6.82
N ALA A 36 -16.86 5.35 6.20
CA ALA A 36 -17.51 6.63 5.97
C ALA A 36 -18.68 6.52 4.98
N GLU A 37 -18.52 5.72 3.93
CA GLU A 37 -19.58 5.40 2.96
C GLU A 37 -20.72 4.61 3.61
N ALA A 38 -20.41 3.61 4.44
CA ALA A 38 -21.42 2.84 5.17
C ALA A 38 -22.26 3.74 6.09
N GLN A 39 -21.62 4.67 6.81
CA GLN A 39 -22.32 5.66 7.63
C GLN A 39 -23.20 6.60 6.79
N LEU A 40 -22.76 7.00 5.60
CA LEU A 40 -23.56 7.81 4.68
C LEU A 40 -24.81 7.05 4.21
N VAL A 41 -24.66 5.77 3.86
CA VAL A 41 -25.78 4.90 3.47
C VAL A 41 -26.79 4.80 4.61
N GLU A 42 -26.29 4.57 5.84
CA GLU A 42 -27.12 4.48 7.03
C GLU A 42 -27.90 5.77 7.31
N LEU A 43 -27.26 6.94 7.22
CA LEU A 43 -27.93 8.24 7.38
C LEU A 43 -29.02 8.45 6.33
N ARG A 44 -28.75 8.09 5.07
CA ARG A 44 -29.75 8.17 3.99
C ARG A 44 -30.92 7.21 4.22
N ARG A 45 -30.64 6.01 4.73
CA ARG A 45 -31.68 5.04 5.10
C ARG A 45 -32.58 5.60 6.19
N TYR A 46 -32.00 6.07 7.29
CA TYR A 46 -32.77 6.68 8.39
C TYR A 46 -33.59 7.87 7.94
N ARG A 47 -33.03 8.73 7.08
CA ARG A 47 -33.79 9.86 6.52
C ARG A 47 -35.02 9.39 5.75
N ASN A 48 -34.88 8.38 4.91
CA ASN A 48 -35.98 7.86 4.10
C ASN A 48 -37.04 7.17 4.96
N GLU A 49 -36.62 6.36 5.95
CA GLU A 49 -37.54 5.75 6.93
C GLU A 49 -38.34 6.82 7.68
N TYR A 50 -37.68 7.90 8.13
CA TYR A 50 -38.34 8.98 8.84
C TYR A 50 -39.21 9.87 7.94
N ALA A 51 -38.89 9.94 6.65
CA ALA A 51 -39.69 10.67 5.67
C ALA A 51 -40.97 9.94 5.27
N THR A 52 -41.03 8.61 5.42
CA THR A 52 -42.22 7.78 5.08
C THR A 52 -43.10 7.43 6.27
N MET A 53 -42.65 7.71 7.50
CA MET A 53 -43.44 7.46 8.70
C MET A 53 -44.77 8.24 8.64
N PRO A 54 -45.93 7.68 9.04
CA PRO A 54 -47.17 8.45 9.08
C PRO A 54 -47.08 9.57 10.12
N ASP A 55 -47.69 10.72 9.84
CA ASP A 55 -47.69 11.85 10.77
C ASP A 55 -48.48 11.51 12.04
N GLY A 56 -47.88 11.79 13.20
CA GLY A 56 -48.60 11.75 14.47
C GLY A 56 -49.70 12.81 14.49
N LEU A 57 -50.81 12.53 15.19
CA LEU A 57 -51.92 13.48 15.35
C LEU A 57 -51.45 14.70 16.17
N GLY A 58 -51.03 15.78 15.49
CA GLY A 58 -50.77 17.08 16.13
C GLY A 58 -49.64 17.90 15.49
N VAL A 59 -49.77 19.23 15.56
CA VAL A 59 -48.80 20.21 15.03
C VAL A 59 -47.41 20.05 15.64
N ALA A 60 -47.31 19.69 16.93
CA ALA A 60 -46.03 19.46 17.59
C ALA A 60 -45.26 18.26 17.02
N ALA A 61 -45.96 17.18 16.62
CA ALA A 61 -45.33 16.01 16.00
C ALA A 61 -44.77 16.34 14.61
N LEU A 62 -45.53 17.11 13.83
CA LEU A 62 -45.09 17.64 12.53
C LEU A 62 -43.83 18.51 12.64
N LEU A 63 -43.80 19.45 13.60
CA LEU A 63 -42.64 20.32 13.83
C LEU A 63 -41.40 19.54 14.26
N ASN A 64 -41.55 18.57 15.18
CA ASN A 64 -40.45 17.72 15.61
C ASN A 64 -39.89 16.88 14.45
N ARG A 65 -40.76 16.32 13.61
CA ARG A 65 -40.36 15.58 12.40
C ARG A 65 -39.56 16.47 11.45
N GLN A 66 -40.04 17.68 11.17
CA GLN A 66 -39.35 18.60 10.27
C GLN A 66 -37.96 18.99 10.82
N GLN A 67 -37.85 19.26 12.11
CA GLN A 67 -36.55 19.54 12.75
C GLN A 67 -35.59 18.36 12.67
N PHE A 68 -36.07 17.13 12.87
CA PHE A 68 -35.25 15.94 12.71
C PHE A 68 -34.76 15.77 11.28
N LEU A 69 -35.64 15.95 10.29
CA LEU A 69 -35.29 15.88 8.87
C LEU A 69 -34.22 16.92 8.49
N LEU A 70 -34.32 18.14 9.01
CA LEU A 70 -33.29 19.17 8.78
C LEU A 70 -31.94 18.79 9.40
N ARG A 71 -31.95 18.19 10.61
CA ARG A 71 -30.73 17.73 11.28
C ARG A 71 -30.06 16.58 10.52
N ILE A 72 -30.84 15.59 10.08
CA ILE A 72 -30.29 14.46 9.34
C ILE A 72 -29.79 14.88 7.95
N ASP A 73 -30.45 15.84 7.30
CA ASP A 73 -29.97 16.44 6.05
C ASP A 73 -28.62 17.14 6.24
N SER A 74 -28.47 17.92 7.31
CA SER A 74 -27.19 18.54 7.65
C SER A 74 -26.10 17.49 7.93
N ALA A 75 -26.42 16.43 8.66
CA ALA A 75 -25.49 15.33 8.93
C ALA A 75 -25.06 14.60 7.65
N ILE A 76 -25.99 14.38 6.70
CA ILE A 76 -25.68 13.77 5.40
C ILE A 76 -24.69 14.64 4.62
N VAL A 77 -24.90 15.96 4.56
CA VAL A 77 -23.99 16.89 3.87
C VAL A 77 -22.59 16.85 4.51
N GLN A 78 -22.52 16.85 5.85
CA GLN A 78 -21.25 16.73 6.56
C GLN A 78 -20.56 15.40 6.26
N GLN A 79 -21.31 14.29 6.29
CA GLN A 79 -20.78 12.96 6.01
C GLN A 79 -20.31 12.81 4.56
N MET A 80 -21.00 13.41 3.59
CA MET A 80 -20.54 13.46 2.21
C MET A 80 -19.19 14.18 2.09
N GLY A 81 -19.01 15.29 2.82
CA GLY A 81 -17.73 15.98 2.90
C GLY A 81 -16.63 15.14 3.54
N GLU A 82 -16.95 14.34 4.56
CA GLU A 82 -16.00 13.37 5.14
C GLU A 82 -15.60 12.28 4.16
N VAL A 83 -16.57 11.67 3.46
CA VAL A 83 -16.28 10.65 2.42
C VAL A 83 -15.31 11.22 1.40
N GLN A 84 -15.60 12.40 0.85
CA GLN A 84 -14.73 13.05 -0.13
C GLN A 84 -13.32 13.32 0.42
N ARG A 85 -13.19 13.76 1.68
CA ARG A 85 -11.88 13.94 2.33
C ARG A 85 -11.12 12.62 2.43
N ARG A 86 -11.79 11.54 2.79
CA ARG A 86 -11.18 10.20 2.91
C ARG A 86 -10.79 9.63 1.55
N GLU A 87 -11.59 9.85 0.52
CA GLU A 87 -11.26 9.47 -0.87
C GLU A 87 -9.99 10.19 -1.35
N ILE A 88 -9.88 11.50 -1.12
CA ILE A 88 -8.66 12.26 -1.47
C ILE A 88 -7.44 11.72 -0.72
N ALA A 89 -7.58 11.39 0.57
CA ALA A 89 -6.51 10.77 1.36
C ALA A 89 -6.13 9.38 0.82
N LEU A 90 -7.12 8.58 0.43
CA LEU A 90 -6.90 7.27 -0.19
C LEU A 90 -6.13 7.39 -1.52
N THR A 91 -6.48 8.36 -2.38
CA THR A 91 -5.74 8.60 -3.62
C THR A 91 -4.28 8.97 -3.36
N ARG A 92 -4.01 9.78 -2.33
CA ARG A 92 -2.63 10.09 -1.92
C ARG A 92 -1.89 8.84 -1.46
N ALA A 93 -2.50 8.03 -0.60
CA ALA A 93 -1.91 6.79 -0.13
C ALA A 93 -1.67 5.77 -1.26
N GLN A 94 -2.53 5.73 -2.28
CA GLN A 94 -2.32 4.90 -3.48
C GLN A 94 -1.07 5.32 -4.26
N ASN A 95 -0.87 6.64 -4.43
CA ASN A 95 0.32 7.16 -5.10
C ASN A 95 1.59 6.86 -4.30
N ASP A 96 1.56 7.12 -2.99
CA ASP A 96 2.70 6.86 -2.10
C ASP A 96 3.07 5.36 -2.09
N TRP A 97 2.07 4.49 -2.06
CA TRP A 97 2.25 3.04 -2.18
C TRP A 97 2.86 2.64 -3.52
N ALA A 98 2.36 3.19 -4.63
CA ALA A 98 2.89 2.89 -5.96
C ALA A 98 4.36 3.30 -6.09
N ASP A 99 4.72 4.48 -5.59
CA ASP A 99 6.09 4.99 -5.58
C ASP A 99 7.02 4.14 -4.71
N ALA A 100 6.59 3.80 -3.49
CA ALA A 100 7.37 2.97 -2.57
C ALA A 100 7.60 1.57 -3.16
N ARG A 101 6.55 0.95 -3.72
CA ARG A 101 6.63 -0.37 -4.34
C ARG A 101 7.49 -0.35 -5.60
N GLY A 102 7.39 0.70 -6.41
CA GLY A 102 8.23 0.90 -7.59
C GLY A 102 9.71 0.99 -7.23
N ARG A 103 10.06 1.76 -6.20
CA ARG A 103 11.44 1.88 -5.69
C ARG A 103 11.98 0.55 -5.16
N ALA A 104 11.19 -0.16 -4.34
CA ALA A 104 11.59 -1.46 -3.81
C ALA A 104 11.89 -2.45 -4.95
N LYS A 105 11.00 -2.54 -5.94
CA LYS A 105 11.17 -3.41 -7.12
C LYS A 105 12.41 -3.06 -7.94
N ALA A 106 12.69 -1.76 -8.13
CA ALA A 106 13.87 -1.33 -8.88
C ALA A 106 15.17 -1.70 -8.17
N LEU A 107 15.24 -1.48 -6.85
CA LEU A 107 16.42 -1.81 -6.03
C LEU A 107 16.67 -3.32 -5.96
N ASP A 108 15.61 -4.12 -5.84
CA ASP A 108 15.68 -5.58 -5.86
C ASP A 108 16.22 -6.09 -7.21
N ALA A 109 15.72 -5.56 -8.33
CA ALA A 109 16.20 -5.91 -9.67
C ALA A 109 17.70 -5.58 -9.87
N VAL A 110 18.13 -4.42 -9.39
CA VAL A 110 19.55 -4.01 -9.45
C VAL A 110 20.43 -4.94 -8.61
N THR A 111 19.99 -5.27 -7.40
CA THR A 111 20.73 -6.15 -6.48
C THR A 111 20.84 -7.56 -7.03
N THR A 112 19.75 -8.10 -7.59
CA THR A 112 19.74 -9.41 -8.26
C THR A 112 20.73 -9.45 -9.41
N LYS A 113 20.77 -8.40 -10.25
CA LYS A 113 21.72 -8.30 -11.35
C LYS A 113 23.18 -8.30 -10.86
N TYR A 114 23.48 -7.58 -9.79
CA TYR A 114 24.84 -7.60 -9.23
C TYR A 114 25.23 -8.98 -8.69
N ARG A 115 24.33 -9.66 -7.97
CA ARG A 115 24.56 -11.04 -7.49
C ARG A 115 24.80 -12.02 -8.63
N GLU A 116 24.09 -11.89 -9.75
CA GLU A 116 24.33 -12.73 -10.92
C GLU A 116 25.69 -12.47 -11.58
N GLN A 117 26.10 -11.20 -11.67
CA GLN A 117 27.41 -10.84 -12.21
C GLN A 117 28.54 -11.39 -11.32
N GLU A 118 28.39 -11.28 -10.00
CA GLU A 118 29.37 -11.79 -9.04
C GLU A 118 29.49 -13.31 -9.13
N ARG A 119 28.37 -14.05 -9.16
CA ARG A 119 28.38 -15.51 -9.36
C ARG A 119 29.07 -15.94 -10.65
N LYS A 120 28.83 -15.21 -11.75
CA LYS A 120 29.51 -15.50 -13.04
C LYS A 120 31.02 -15.26 -12.96
N GLN A 121 31.45 -14.21 -12.27
CA GLN A 121 32.87 -13.90 -12.10
C GLN A 121 33.57 -14.90 -11.19
N GLU A 122 32.92 -15.36 -10.13
CA GLU A 122 33.44 -16.42 -9.26
C GLU A 122 33.57 -17.75 -10.01
N ALA A 123 32.52 -18.18 -10.72
CA ALA A 123 32.55 -19.41 -11.51
C ALA A 123 33.69 -19.40 -12.55
N ARG A 124 33.93 -18.26 -13.21
CA ARG A 124 35.04 -18.10 -14.15
C ARG A 124 36.40 -18.22 -13.47
N ARG A 125 36.59 -17.60 -12.31
CA ARG A 125 37.84 -17.68 -11.52
C ARG A 125 38.09 -19.10 -10.99
N GLU A 126 37.05 -19.82 -10.60
CA GLU A 126 37.16 -21.20 -10.15
C GLU A 126 37.57 -22.13 -11.30
N GLN A 127 37.01 -21.92 -12.49
CA GLN A 127 37.40 -22.65 -13.70
C GLN A 127 38.86 -22.38 -14.07
N GLU A 128 39.29 -21.11 -14.10
CA GLU A 128 40.68 -20.74 -14.39
C GLU A 128 41.67 -21.40 -13.40
N GLN A 129 41.36 -21.39 -12.10
CA GLN A 129 42.18 -22.07 -11.07
C GLN A 129 42.20 -23.59 -11.21
N ALA A 130 41.08 -24.21 -11.60
CA ALA A 130 41.01 -25.65 -11.82
C ALA A 130 41.86 -26.08 -13.03
N ASP A 131 41.85 -25.29 -14.09
CA ASP A 131 42.64 -25.52 -15.30
C ASP A 131 44.15 -25.37 -15.00
N GLU A 132 44.56 -24.33 -14.27
CA GLU A 132 45.96 -24.14 -13.84
C GLU A 132 46.49 -25.35 -13.04
N ARG A 133 45.72 -25.82 -12.05
CA ARG A 133 46.10 -27.00 -11.24
C ARG A 133 46.19 -28.27 -12.09
N SER A 134 45.29 -28.42 -13.07
CA SER A 134 45.27 -29.57 -13.98
C SER A 134 46.47 -29.57 -14.92
N GLN A 135 46.91 -28.40 -15.39
CA GLN A 135 48.13 -28.26 -16.19
C GLN A 135 49.41 -28.56 -15.39
N HIS A 136 49.50 -28.09 -14.15
CA HIS A 136 50.63 -28.39 -13.25
C HIS A 136 50.71 -29.87 -12.86
N ARG A 137 49.56 -30.55 -12.72
CA ARG A 137 49.51 -31.98 -12.40
C ARG A 137 49.78 -32.89 -13.60
N ARG A 138 49.54 -32.41 -14.82
CA ARG A 138 49.86 -33.11 -16.09
C ARG A 138 51.32 -32.99 -16.53
N THR A 139 52.17 -32.33 -15.74
CA THR A 139 53.62 -32.31 -15.96
C THR A 139 54.32 -33.36 -15.07
N PRO A 140 54.32 -34.67 -15.42
CA PRO A 140 55.29 -35.57 -14.84
C PRO A 140 56.67 -35.20 -15.41
N ARG A 141 57.60 -34.84 -14.53
CA ARG A 141 59.03 -34.85 -14.84
C ARG A 141 59.45 -36.30 -15.04
N GLY A 142 60.06 -36.59 -16.19
CA GLY A 142 61.06 -37.65 -16.42
C GLY A 142 60.65 -39.07 -16.07
#